data_AF-A0A2D5I2K9-F1
#
_entry.id   AF-A0A2D5I2K9-F1
#
_cell.length_a   1.000
_cell.length_b   1.000
_cell.length_c   1.000
_cell.angle_alpha   90.00
_cell.angle_beta   90.00
_cell.angle_gamma   90.00
#
_symmetry.space_group_name_H-M   'P 1'
#
loop_
_entity.id
_entity.type
_entity.pdbx_description
1 polymer ?
#
loop_
_entity_poly.entity_id
_entity_poly.type
_entity_poly.pdbx_seq_one_letter_code
_entity_poly.pdbx_strand_id
1 'polypeptide(L)' 'MLSIIITVVLEININKLSFFNNAKKVLVRASVDRKSDARNVVVSLLDDGRPCSRIMVLRKVELDKMALFFFTDKNSKKCA' A
#
# COMPACT_ATOMS: atom_id res chain seq x y z
N MET A 1 -11.11 33.81 23.24
CA MET A 1 -11.29 32.35 23.37
C MET A 1 -11.23 31.76 21.96
N LEU A 2 -10.02 31.50 21.45
CA LEU A 2 -9.77 31.10 20.04
C LEU A 2 -8.67 30.01 20.00
N SER A 3 -8.72 29.05 20.92
CA SER A 3 -7.61 28.11 21.17
C SER A 3 -7.99 26.63 21.00
N ILE A 4 -9.24 26.31 20.64
CA ILE A 4 -9.70 24.91 20.54
C ILE A 4 -9.83 24.43 19.09
N ILE A 5 -10.00 25.34 18.11
CA ILE A 5 -10.27 24.95 16.71
C ILE A 5 -8.98 24.60 15.93
N ILE A 6 -7.82 25.13 16.34
CA ILE A 6 -6.54 24.89 15.64
C ILE A 6 -5.95 23.51 16.01
N THR A 7 -6.10 23.07 17.27
CA THR A 7 -5.50 21.82 17.78
C THR A 7 -6.10 20.58 17.12
N VAL A 8 -7.42 20.51 16.92
CA VAL A 8 -8.08 19.34 16.31
C VAL A 8 -7.69 19.19 14.83
N VAL A 9 -7.59 20.30 14.09
CA VAL A 9 -7.19 20.26 12.67
C VAL A 9 -5.71 19.87 12.53
N LEU A 10 -4.83 20.39 13.39
CA LEU A 10 -3.41 20.00 13.42
C LEU A 10 -3.19 18.55 13.85
N GLU A 11 -3.87 18.08 14.88
CA GLU A 11 -3.77 16.69 15.35
C GLU A 11 -4.25 15.69 14.30
N ILE A 12 -5.36 15.97 13.60
CA ILE A 12 -5.82 15.14 12.48
C ILE A 12 -4.77 15.11 11.36
N ASN A 13 -4.10 16.24 11.08
CA ASN A 13 -3.09 16.33 10.02
C ASN A 13 -1.79 15.58 10.39
N ILE A 14 -1.34 15.72 11.64
CA ILE A 14 -0.16 15.03 12.18
C ILE A 14 -0.40 13.51 12.20
N ASN A 15 -1.60 13.07 12.61
CA ASN A 15 -1.96 11.65 12.66
C ASN A 15 -1.99 11.02 11.27
N LYS A 16 -2.48 11.74 10.25
CA LYS A 16 -2.43 11.27 8.85
C LYS A 16 -1.00 11.14 8.35
N LEU A 17 -0.14 12.14 8.61
CA LEU A 17 1.26 12.10 8.17
C LEU A 17 2.02 10.95 8.85
N SER A 18 1.83 10.78 10.16
CA SER A 18 2.40 9.67 10.93
C SER A 18 1.95 8.31 10.38
N PHE A 19 0.65 8.16 10.10
CA PHE A 19 0.08 6.95 9.53
C PHE A 19 0.73 6.60 8.18
N PHE A 20 0.78 7.54 7.23
CA PHE A 20 1.37 7.27 5.92
C PHE A 20 2.88 6.99 6.02
N ASN A 21 3.60 7.68 6.91
CA ASN A 21 5.02 7.42 7.12
C ASN A 21 5.26 6.01 7.67
N ASN A 22 4.43 5.54 8.60
CA ASN A 22 4.51 4.18 9.12
C ASN A 22 4.16 3.14 8.06
N ALA A 23 3.09 3.38 7.28
CA ALA A 23 2.71 2.50 6.17
C ALA A 23 3.84 2.36 5.13
N LYS A 24 4.48 3.47 4.75
CA LYS A 24 5.63 3.47 3.84
C LYS A 24 6.79 2.63 4.39
N LYS A 25 7.14 2.80 5.67
CA LYS A 25 8.20 2.00 6.33
C LYS A 25 7.88 0.51 6.31
N VAL A 26 6.65 0.14 6.63
CA VAL A 26 6.19 -1.26 6.60
C VAL A 26 6.32 -1.84 5.19
N LEU A 27 5.85 -1.12 4.15
CA LEU A 27 5.93 -1.57 2.76
C LEU A 27 7.38 -1.74 2.28
N VAL A 28 8.26 -0.77 2.58
CA VAL A 28 9.69 -0.86 2.23
C VAL A 28 10.31 -2.10 2.88
N ARG A 29 10.08 -2.33 4.18
CA ARG A 29 10.57 -3.51 4.88
C ARG A 29 10.04 -4.80 4.28
N ALA A 30 8.75 -4.86 3.96
CA ALA A 30 8.10 -6.03 3.40
C ALA A 30 8.66 -6.45 2.03
N SER A 31 9.19 -5.50 1.25
CA SER A 31 9.82 -5.80 -0.03
C SER A 31 11.11 -6.63 0.08
N VAL A 32 11.81 -6.55 1.21
CA VAL A 32 13.09 -7.27 1.45
C VAL A 32 12.94 -8.42 2.45
N ASP A 33 12.11 -8.28 3.49
CA ASP A 33 11.91 -9.27 4.54
C ASP A 33 10.94 -10.37 4.09
N ARG A 34 11.41 -11.62 4.00
CA ARG A 34 10.59 -12.78 3.55
C ARG A 34 9.54 -13.24 4.56
N LYS A 35 9.71 -12.88 5.83
CA LYS A 35 8.81 -13.28 6.92
C LYS A 35 7.80 -12.19 7.28
N SER A 36 7.86 -11.03 6.62
CA SER A 36 6.93 -9.94 6.87
C SER A 36 5.51 -10.31 6.41
N ASP A 37 4.54 -10.13 7.29
CA ASP A 37 3.11 -10.34 6.98
C ASP A 37 2.63 -9.42 5.85
N ALA A 38 3.21 -8.22 5.75
CA ALA A 38 2.89 -7.25 4.71
C ALA A 38 3.49 -7.57 3.33
N ARG A 39 4.27 -8.65 3.19
CA ARG A 39 4.89 -9.05 1.91
C ARG A 39 3.88 -9.67 0.95
N ASN A 40 2.91 -10.41 1.48
CA ASN A 40 1.90 -11.11 0.69
C ASN A 40 0.64 -10.26 0.61
N VAL A 41 0.50 -9.52 -0.48
CA VAL A 41 -0.55 -8.51 -0.66
C VAL A 41 -1.69 -9.10 -1.47
N VAL A 42 -2.93 -8.84 -1.06
CA VAL A 42 -4.10 -9.15 -1.89
C VAL A 42 -4.24 -8.06 -2.94
N VAL A 43 -4.11 -8.44 -4.21
CA VAL A 43 -4.33 -7.57 -5.36
C VAL A 43 -5.66 -7.94 -5.99
N SER A 44 -6.52 -6.95 -6.15
CA SER A 44 -7.85 -7.08 -6.76
C SER A 44 -7.86 -6.33 -8.08
N LEU A 45 -8.36 -7.00 -9.11
CA LEU A 45 -8.47 -6.49 -10.48
C LEU A 45 -9.90 -6.76 -10.98
N LEU A 46 -10.28 -6.09 -12.06
CA LEU A 46 -11.52 -6.40 -12.76
C LEU A 46 -11.18 -7.33 -13.93
N ASP A 47 -11.91 -8.44 -14.02
CA ASP A 47 -11.86 -9.45 -15.07
C ASP A 47 -13.26 -9.55 -15.68
N ASP A 48 -13.44 -9.06 -16.91
CA ASP A 48 -14.74 -8.92 -17.58
C ASP A 48 -15.83 -8.24 -16.70
N GLY A 49 -15.44 -7.16 -16.02
CA GLY A 49 -16.33 -6.40 -15.12
C GLY A 49 -16.62 -7.08 -13.78
N ARG A 50 -16.01 -8.24 -13.50
CA ARG A 50 -16.14 -8.94 -12.22
C ARG A 50 -14.85 -8.78 -11.39
N PRO A 51 -14.95 -8.52 -10.08
CA PRO A 51 -13.77 -8.43 -9.23
C PRO A 51 -13.11 -9.81 -9.09
N CYS A 52 -11.81 -9.86 -9.29
CA CYS A 52 -10.97 -11.03 -9.11
C CYS A 52 -9.77 -10.66 -8.22
N SER A 53 -9.62 -11.40 -7.11
CA SER A 53 -8.54 -11.16 -6.14
C SER A 53 -7.56 -12.32 -6.10
N ARG A 54 -6.28 -12.00 -5.94
CA ARG A 54 -5.18 -12.97 -5.76
C ARG A 54 -4.12 -12.43 -4.82
N ILE A 55 -3.44 -13.32 -4.11
CA ILE A 55 -2.26 -12.97 -3.31
C ILE A 55 -1.06 -12.82 -4.25
N MET A 56 -0.34 -11.70 -4.12
CA MET A 56 0.89 -11.40 -4.84
C MET A 56 2.01 -11.04 -3.87
N VAL A 57 3.25 -11.38 -4.24
CA VAL A 57 4.43 -11.07 -3.44
C VAL A 57 4.94 -9.68 -3.80
N LEU A 58 4.99 -8.76 -2.83
CA LEU A 58 5.60 -7.45 -2.99
C LEU A 58 7.11 -7.61 -3.25
N ARG A 59 7.58 -7.09 -4.39
CA ARG A 59 8.99 -7.23 -4.82
C ARG A 59 9.80 -5.97 -4.67
N LYS A 60 9.19 -4.81 -4.91
CA LYS A 60 9.86 -3.51 -4.83
C LYS A 60 8.84 -2.43 -4.50
N VAL A 61 9.31 -1.41 -3.79
CA VAL A 61 8.56 -0.20 -3.48
C VAL A 61 9.37 0.98 -3.99
N GLU A 62 8.76 1.83 -4.81
CA GLU A 62 9.34 3.11 -5.24
C GLU A 62 8.44 4.23 -4.73
N LEU A 63 8.81 4.82 -3.59
CA LEU A 63 8.00 5.82 -2.90
C LEU A 63 7.84 7.11 -3.73
N ASP A 64 8.90 7.54 -4.43
CA ASP A 64 8.88 8.75 -5.26
C ASP A 64 7.94 8.63 -6.46
N LYS A 65 7.75 7.40 -6.95
CA LYS A 65 6.81 7.09 -8.04
C LYS A 65 5.44 6.62 -7.56
N MET A 66 5.25 6.54 -6.24
CA MET A 66 4.06 5.96 -5.62
C MET A 66 3.73 4.55 -6.18
N ALA A 67 4.75 3.75 -6.45
CA ALA A 67 4.61 2.48 -7.17
C ALA A 67 4.98 1.27 -6.30
N LEU A 68 4.17 0.22 -6.40
CA LEU A 68 4.42 -1.10 -5.83
C LEU A 68 4.58 -2.11 -6.97
N PHE A 69 5.65 -2.89 -6.94
CA PHE A 69 5.97 -3.83 -8.00
C PHE A 69 5.72 -5.25 -7.55
N PHE A 70 5.05 -6.00 -8.43
CA PHE A 70 4.77 -7.42 -8.30
C PHE A 70 5.18 -8.10 -9.60
N PHE A 71 5.52 -9.39 -9.53
CA PHE A 71 5.76 -10.20 -10.72
C PHE A 71 4.66 -11.22 -10.89
N THR A 72 4.28 -11.45 -12.14
CA THR A 72 3.32 -12.46 -12.50
C THR A 72 3.60 -13.02 -13.89
N ASP A 73 2.99 -14.16 -14.20
CA ASP A 73 3.04 -14.72 -15.54
C ASP A 73 2.24 -13.84 -16.50
N LYS A 74 2.85 -13.46 -17.62
CA LYS A 74 2.23 -12.63 -18.67
C LYS A 74 0.96 -13.26 -19.24
N ASN A 75 0.83 -14.58 -19.20
CA ASN A 75 -0.33 -15.33 -19.70
C ASN A 75 -1.39 -15.53 -18.61
N SER A 76 -1.21 -14.96 -17.41
CA SER A 76 -2.21 -15.03 -16.35
C SER A 76 -3.43 -14.20 -16.73
N LYS A 77 -4.63 -14.69 -16.39
CA LYS A 77 -5.89 -13.94 -16.54
C LYS A 77 -5.88 -12.53 -15.94
N LYS A 78 -4.99 -12.27 -14.98
CA LYS A 78 -4.84 -10.95 -14.35
C LYS A 78 -4.16 -9.89 -15.24
N CYS A 79 -3.57 -10.32 -16.36
CA CYS A 79 -2.89 -9.47 -17.34
C CYS A 79 -3.68 -9.34 -18.65
N ALA A 80 -4.83 -10.00 -18.74
CA ALA A 80 -5.76 -9.90 -19.87
C ALA A 80 -6.62 -8.63 -19.76
#